data_AF-A0AAD6PBW9-F1
#
_entry.id   AF-A0AAD6PBW9-F1
#
_cell.length_a   1.000
_cell.length_b   1.000
_cell.length_c   1.000
_cell.angle_alpha   90.00
_cell.angle_beta   90.00
_cell.angle_gamma   90.00
#
_symmetry.space_group_name_H-M   'P 1'
#
loop_
_entity.id
_entity.type
_entity.pdbx_description
1 polymer ?
#
loop_
_entity_poly.entity_id
_entity_poly.type
_entity_poly.pdbx_seq_one_letter_code
_entity_poly.pdbx_strand_id
1 'polypeptide(L)'
;MALLLSDLGSEGQKVKFHKLFTFADRLDVVLMIVGTLSAIANGLSQPLMTLIFGQLINSFGASDRSNIVKEVSKVALNFVYLAVCVRARAPKTGMSPKTGMPSPTSVHDDEFEQNIERNVKPEEVSFKRLAYLNKPELPVLFLGTVAAVIHGVIFPVFGLLLSKAINMFYEPPKEIRKDSKFWAVLYLGLGFVTFAALPLQYYLFGIAGGKDSAASIFAILDRKPKIDSSRDEGLTLPHVKGNIEIEHVSFKYPMRPHVQIFRDLSPSIPSGKTVALVGESGSGKSTVISLIERFYDPDSGHVYLDSVEISKFKLNWLRQQMGLITDGAYASLVALHMSAT
;
A
#
# COMPACT_ATOMS: atom_id res chain seq x y z
N MET A 1 -2.66 -13.11 -15.42
CA MET A 1 -3.63 -13.37 -14.34
C MET A 1 -4.49 -14.61 -14.62
N ALA A 2 -5.00 -14.81 -15.85
CA ALA A 2 -5.75 -16.03 -16.22
C ALA A 2 -4.93 -17.34 -16.12
N LEU A 3 -3.62 -17.31 -16.40
CA LEU A 3 -2.73 -18.48 -16.25
C LEU A 3 -2.38 -18.84 -14.79
N LEU A 4 -2.71 -17.98 -13.82
CA LEU A 4 -2.51 -18.24 -12.38
C LEU A 4 -3.76 -18.88 -11.74
N LEU A 5 -4.92 -18.76 -12.39
CA LEU A 5 -6.19 -19.29 -11.88
C LEU A 5 -6.48 -20.71 -12.36
N SER A 6 -5.86 -21.17 -13.45
CA SER A 6 -6.01 -22.55 -13.93
C SER A 6 -5.25 -23.58 -13.09
N ASP A 7 -4.29 -23.15 -12.26
CA ASP A 7 -3.45 -24.03 -11.42
C ASP A 7 -3.96 -24.12 -9.96
N LEU A 8 -5.05 -23.41 -9.63
CA LEU A 8 -5.69 -23.45 -8.31
C LEU A 8 -6.78 -24.53 -8.19
N GLY A 9 -6.95 -25.35 -9.23
CA GLY A 9 -7.85 -26.50 -9.26
C GLY A 9 -7.19 -27.80 -8.81
N SER A 10 -6.61 -27.86 -7.61
CA SER A 10 -6.43 -29.12 -6.88
C SER A 10 -6.15 -28.86 -5.40
N GLU A 11 -6.84 -29.60 -4.54
CA GLU A 11 -6.69 -29.53 -3.08
C GLU A 11 -5.21 -29.74 -2.66
N GLY A 12 -4.69 -28.82 -1.84
CA GLY A 12 -3.58 -29.13 -0.94
C GLY A 12 -2.15 -28.87 -1.41
N GLN A 13 -1.87 -28.34 -2.62
CA GLN A 13 -0.50 -27.95 -2.96
C GLN A 13 -0.11 -26.61 -2.32
N LYS A 14 0.61 -26.67 -1.20
CA LYS A 14 1.30 -25.52 -0.61
C LYS A 14 2.27 -24.94 -1.64
N VAL A 15 1.94 -23.75 -2.17
CA VAL A 15 2.82 -22.99 -3.05
C VAL A 15 4.16 -22.77 -2.34
N LYS A 16 5.27 -23.18 -2.96
CA LYS A 16 6.59 -23.06 -2.36
C LYS A 16 6.95 -21.58 -2.20
N PHE A 17 7.43 -21.18 -1.01
CA PHE A 17 7.67 -19.78 -0.62
C PHE A 17 8.51 -18.96 -1.63
N HIS A 18 9.45 -19.58 -2.33
CA HIS A 18 10.28 -18.89 -3.33
C HIS A 18 9.50 -18.40 -4.55
N LYS A 19 8.34 -18.99 -4.86
CA LYS A 19 7.47 -18.53 -5.95
C LYS A 19 6.89 -17.13 -5.69
N LEU A 20 6.81 -16.68 -4.43
CA LEU A 20 6.41 -15.31 -4.09
C LEU A 20 7.43 -14.26 -4.59
N PHE A 21 8.71 -14.63 -4.69
CA PHE A 21 9.79 -13.71 -5.05
C PHE A 21 10.17 -13.76 -6.54
N THR A 22 9.48 -14.57 -7.33
CA THR A 22 9.80 -14.75 -8.76
C THR A 22 9.43 -13.53 -9.62
N PHE A 23 8.57 -12.64 -9.10
CA PHE A 23 8.16 -11.40 -9.75
C PHE A 23 8.75 -10.14 -9.09
N ALA A 24 9.69 -10.29 -8.16
CA ALA A 24 10.30 -9.16 -7.46
C ALA A 24 11.29 -8.43 -8.37
N ASP A 25 11.12 -7.12 -8.54
CA ASP A 25 12.02 -6.29 -9.35
C ASP A 25 13.38 -6.11 -8.64
N ARG A 26 14.39 -5.62 -9.37
CA ARG A 26 15.75 -5.42 -8.81
C ARG A 26 15.74 -4.51 -7.57
N LEU A 27 14.84 -3.54 -7.52
CA LEU A 27 14.65 -2.68 -6.35
C LEU A 27 14.03 -3.44 -5.17
N ASP A 28 13.07 -4.33 -5.42
CA ASP A 28 12.43 -5.13 -4.38
C ASP A 28 13.41 -6.10 -3.73
N VAL A 29 14.28 -6.72 -4.52
CA VAL A 29 15.35 -7.59 -4.03
C VAL A 29 16.34 -6.81 -3.15
N VAL A 30 16.76 -5.62 -3.59
CA VAL A 30 17.64 -4.74 -2.81
C VAL A 30 16.97 -4.32 -1.50
N LEU A 31 15.71 -3.89 -1.55
CA LEU A 31 14.94 -3.49 -0.37
C LEU A 31 14.75 -4.64 0.61
N MET A 32 14.50 -5.85 0.12
CA MET A 32 14.35 -7.04 0.96
C MET A 32 15.67 -7.43 1.65
N ILE A 33 16.81 -7.34 0.95
CA ILE A 33 18.13 -7.60 1.52
C ILE A 33 18.46 -6.55 2.59
N VAL A 34 18.29 -5.26 2.26
CA VAL A 34 18.51 -4.14 3.20
C VAL A 34 17.58 -4.25 4.41
N GLY A 35 16.33 -4.63 4.20
CA GLY A 35 15.33 -4.87 5.24
C GLY A 35 15.69 -6.05 6.15
N THR A 36 16.22 -7.13 5.60
CA THR A 36 16.65 -8.32 6.36
C THR A 36 17.91 -8.01 7.18
N LEU A 37 18.93 -7.39 6.56
CA LEU A 37 20.14 -6.94 7.26
C LEU A 37 19.80 -5.95 8.38
N SER A 38 18.86 -5.04 8.09
CA SER A 38 18.29 -4.16 9.08
C SER A 38 17.67 -4.95 10.25
N ALA A 39 16.75 -5.88 9.97
CA ALA A 39 16.09 -6.67 11.01
C ALA A 39 17.09 -7.42 11.91
N ILE A 40 18.13 -8.02 11.33
CA ILE A 40 19.21 -8.68 12.07
C ILE A 40 19.95 -7.69 12.98
N ALA A 41 20.35 -6.53 12.44
CA ALA A 41 20.99 -5.48 13.22
C ALA A 41 20.10 -4.99 14.38
N ASN A 42 18.77 -4.93 14.19
CA ASN A 42 17.83 -4.62 15.28
C ASN A 42 17.86 -5.67 16.37
N GLY A 43 17.77 -6.94 15.97
CA GLY A 43 17.72 -8.06 16.88
C GLY A 43 18.97 -8.13 17.74
N LEU A 44 20.13 -7.84 17.15
CA LEU A 44 21.42 -7.82 17.84
C LEU A 44 21.65 -6.56 18.69
N SER A 45 20.98 -5.45 18.41
CA SER A 45 21.13 -4.21 19.18
C SER A 45 20.73 -4.37 20.65
N GLN A 46 19.69 -5.16 20.95
CA GLN A 46 19.19 -5.35 22.30
C GLN A 46 20.17 -6.15 23.19
N PRO A 47 20.69 -7.32 22.77
CA PRO A 47 21.77 -8.01 23.50
C PRO A 47 23.06 -7.19 23.61
N LEU A 48 23.46 -6.49 22.53
CA LEU A 48 24.67 -5.68 22.52
C LEU A 48 24.58 -4.49 23.49
N MET A 49 23.40 -3.84 23.57
CA MET A 49 23.12 -2.81 24.57
C MET A 49 23.34 -3.36 25.99
N THR A 50 22.78 -4.53 26.31
CA THR A 50 22.94 -5.17 27.62
C THR A 50 24.42 -5.42 27.96
N LEU A 51 25.23 -5.86 26.99
CA LEU A 51 26.66 -6.12 27.19
C LEU A 51 27.44 -4.84 27.44
N ILE A 52 27.24 -3.80 26.61
CA ILE A 52 27.87 -2.48 26.77
C ILE A 52 27.47 -1.87 28.12
N PHE A 53 26.21 -2.02 28.51
CA PHE A 53 25.68 -1.53 29.78
C PHE A 53 26.28 -2.25 30.98
N GLY A 54 26.43 -3.58 30.89
CA GLY A 54 27.12 -4.37 31.92
C GLY A 54 28.59 -3.97 32.08
N GLN A 55 29.27 -3.68 30.97
CA GLN A 55 30.64 -3.15 31.01
C GLN A 55 30.69 -1.78 31.70
N LEU A 56 29.77 -0.87 31.38
CA LEU A 56 29.67 0.45 32.03
C LEU A 56 29.54 0.31 33.55
N ILE A 57 28.65 -0.56 34.03
CA ILE A 57 28.43 -0.80 35.46
C ILE A 57 29.71 -1.35 36.12
N ASN A 58 30.38 -2.31 35.49
CA ASN A 58 31.63 -2.85 36.02
C ASN A 58 32.76 -1.81 36.08
N SER A 59 32.82 -0.88 35.13
CA SER A 59 33.79 0.23 35.15
C SER A 59 33.63 1.15 36.36
N PHE A 60 32.40 1.33 36.87
CA PHE A 60 32.15 2.10 38.09
C PHE A 60 32.54 1.32 39.37
N GLY A 61 32.54 -0.01 39.32
CA GLY A 61 32.90 -0.87 40.46
C GLY A 61 34.41 -1.14 40.64
N ALA A 62 35.25 -0.73 39.69
CA ALA A 62 36.70 -0.96 39.75
C ALA A 62 37.40 0.05 40.69
N SER A 63 38.23 -0.45 41.61
CA SER A 63 38.81 0.32 42.74
C SER A 63 39.85 1.39 42.38
N ASP A 64 40.18 1.61 41.11
CA ASP A 64 41.22 2.56 40.68
C ASP A 64 40.60 3.86 40.12
N ARG A 65 40.44 4.86 40.99
CA ARG A 65 39.84 6.18 40.67
C ARG A 65 40.52 6.92 39.51
N SER A 66 41.79 6.62 39.21
CA SER A 66 42.55 7.34 38.19
C SER A 66 42.17 6.98 36.75
N ASN A 67 41.60 5.78 36.54
CA ASN A 67 41.29 5.24 35.21
C ASN A 67 39.79 5.25 34.85
N ILE A 68 38.90 5.51 35.83
CA ILE A 68 37.43 5.46 35.64
C ILE A 68 36.96 6.42 34.54
N VAL A 69 37.46 7.66 34.50
CA VAL A 69 37.03 8.66 33.52
C VAL A 69 37.35 8.22 32.08
N LYS A 70 38.49 7.56 31.88
CA LYS A 70 38.93 7.06 30.57
C LYS A 70 38.10 5.87 30.11
N GLU A 71 37.81 4.93 31.02
CA GLU A 71 36.95 3.78 30.73
C GLU A 71 35.49 4.19 30.47
N VAL A 72 34.92 5.06 31.30
CA VAL A 72 33.56 5.60 31.10
C VAL A 72 33.45 6.36 29.77
N SER A 73 34.47 7.15 29.40
CA SER A 73 34.49 7.87 28.12
C SER A 73 34.52 6.91 26.92
N LYS A 74 35.28 5.81 27.00
CA LYS A 74 35.34 4.77 25.96
C LYS A 74 34.00 4.05 25.80
N VAL A 75 33.34 3.72 26.91
CA VAL A 75 32.03 3.06 26.90
C VAL A 75 30.93 4.02 26.42
N ALA A 76 30.97 5.30 26.80
CA ALA A 76 30.07 6.32 26.28
C ALA A 76 30.18 6.48 24.75
N LEU A 77 31.38 6.38 24.21
CA LEU A 77 31.61 6.40 22.75
C LEU A 77 30.92 5.22 22.05
N ASN A 78 30.89 4.03 22.67
CA ASN A 78 30.16 2.87 22.13
C ASN A 78 28.64 3.09 22.07
N PHE A 79 28.05 3.82 23.04
CA PHE A 79 26.64 4.23 22.97
C PHE A 79 26.38 5.17 21.80
N VAL A 80 27.30 6.10 21.52
CA VAL A 80 27.18 7.03 20.38
C VAL A 80 27.25 6.27 19.05
N TYR A 81 28.21 5.36 18.89
CA TYR A 81 28.32 4.54 17.68
C TYR A 81 27.07 3.69 17.45
N LEU A 82 26.56 3.06 18.52
CA LEU A 82 25.33 2.27 18.43
C LEU A 82 24.10 3.13 18.11
N ALA A 83 24.00 4.34 18.70
CA ALA A 83 22.93 5.28 18.40
C ALA A 83 22.96 5.76 16.95
N VAL A 84 24.14 6.04 16.38
CA VAL A 84 24.30 6.40 14.97
C VAL A 84 23.88 5.23 14.07
N CYS A 85 24.30 4.00 14.39
CA CYS A 85 23.89 2.80 13.66
C CYS A 85 22.36 2.56 13.69
N VAL A 86 21.71 2.84 14.81
CA VAL A 86 20.24 2.71 14.95
C VAL A 86 19.51 3.90 14.29
N ARG A 87 20.04 5.12 14.38
CA ARG A 87 19.42 6.35 13.81
C ARG A 87 19.53 6.40 12.29
N ALA A 88 20.65 5.95 11.70
CA ALA A 88 20.83 5.85 10.26
C ALA A 88 19.82 4.89 9.58
N ARG A 89 19.07 4.15 10.39
CA ARG A 89 18.16 3.08 10.00
C ARG A 89 16.68 3.44 10.11
N ALA A 90 16.33 4.58 10.72
CA ALA A 90 14.96 5.09 10.61
C ALA A 90 14.77 5.57 9.15
N PRO A 91 13.87 4.97 8.35
CA PRO A 91 13.49 5.58 7.09
C PRO A 91 13.04 6.99 7.43
N LYS A 92 13.57 8.00 6.73
CA LYS A 92 13.06 9.37 6.84
C LYS A 92 11.60 9.30 6.40
N THR A 93 10.68 9.12 7.34
CA THR A 93 9.25 9.17 7.11
C THR A 93 8.93 10.60 6.72
N GLY A 94 8.88 10.84 5.41
CA GLY A 94 8.66 12.16 4.84
C GLY A 94 9.33 12.43 3.49
N MET A 95 10.15 11.53 2.95
CA MET A 95 10.76 11.76 1.62
C MET A 95 10.46 10.59 0.69
N SER A 96 9.36 10.73 -0.07
CA SER A 96 9.12 9.94 -1.27
C SER A 96 10.34 10.07 -2.19
N PRO A 97 10.99 8.98 -2.62
CA PRO A 97 12.02 9.06 -3.64
C PRO A 97 11.39 9.59 -4.93
N LYS A 98 11.67 10.84 -5.29
CA LYS A 98 11.50 11.31 -6.66
C LYS A 98 12.68 10.76 -7.47
N THR A 99 12.60 9.48 -7.83
CA THR A 99 13.55 8.85 -8.75
C THR A 99 12.76 8.21 -9.88
N GLY A 100 12.27 9.06 -10.80
CA GLY A 100 12.04 8.62 -12.16
C GLY A 100 13.42 8.50 -12.82
N MET A 101 13.80 7.29 -13.26
CA MET A 101 14.86 7.17 -14.25
C MET A 101 14.24 7.27 -15.65
N PRO A 102 14.95 7.90 -16.60
CA PRO A 102 14.43 8.23 -17.91
C PRO A 102 14.40 6.99 -18.82
N SER A 103 13.25 6.77 -19.46
CA SER A 103 13.13 5.94 -20.65
C SER A 103 13.61 6.73 -21.89
N PRO A 104 14.22 6.06 -22.89
CA PRO A 104 14.80 6.75 -24.03
C PRO A 104 13.73 7.15 -25.06
N THR A 105 13.59 8.46 -25.27
CA THR A 105 13.18 9.14 -26.52
C THR A 105 11.70 9.11 -26.96
N SER A 106 10.97 10.18 -26.65
CA SER A 106 10.08 10.91 -27.59
C SER A 106 9.76 12.31 -27.02
N VAL A 107 10.42 13.34 -27.57
CA VAL A 107 10.41 14.75 -27.10
C VAL A 107 9.05 15.47 -27.28
N HIS A 108 7.95 14.73 -27.52
CA HIS A 108 6.62 15.30 -27.71
C HIS A 108 5.55 14.81 -26.72
N ASP A 109 5.83 13.79 -25.90
CA ASP A 109 4.86 13.27 -24.92
C ASP A 109 5.01 13.90 -23.52
N ASP A 110 6.19 14.44 -23.21
CA ASP A 110 6.51 15.00 -21.88
C ASP A 110 5.67 16.24 -21.53
N GLU A 111 5.23 17.04 -22.51
CA GLU A 111 4.48 18.27 -22.25
C GLU A 111 2.99 18.00 -21.96
N PHE A 112 2.43 16.90 -22.46
CA PHE A 112 1.05 16.49 -22.23
C PHE A 112 0.89 15.70 -20.93
N GLU A 113 1.80 14.75 -20.65
CA GLU A 113 1.82 14.03 -19.37
C GLU A 113 2.23 14.93 -18.19
N GLN A 114 3.20 15.85 -18.35
CA GLN A 114 3.50 16.83 -17.29
C GLN A 114 2.32 17.76 -17.01
N ASN A 115 1.48 18.07 -17.98
CA ASN A 115 0.28 18.89 -17.77
C ASN A 115 -0.86 18.12 -17.08
N ILE A 116 -0.91 16.78 -17.23
CA ILE A 116 -1.84 15.92 -16.49
C ILE A 116 -1.38 15.77 -15.03
N GLU A 117 -0.09 15.54 -14.78
CA GLU A 117 0.45 15.43 -13.41
C GLU A 117 0.48 16.78 -12.66
N ARG A 118 0.73 17.91 -13.34
CA ARG A 118 0.71 19.24 -12.71
C ARG A 118 -0.69 19.71 -12.31
N ASN A 119 -1.75 19.22 -12.96
CA ASN A 119 -3.12 19.66 -12.72
C ASN A 119 -3.96 18.71 -11.86
N VAL A 120 -3.52 17.48 -11.60
CA VAL A 120 -4.11 16.64 -10.54
C VAL A 120 -3.36 16.96 -9.25
N LYS A 121 -3.80 18.00 -8.53
CA LYS A 121 -3.39 18.15 -7.13
C LYS A 121 -3.81 16.87 -6.41
N PRO A 122 -2.91 16.09 -5.79
CA PRO A 122 -3.32 15.02 -4.91
C PRO A 122 -4.24 15.66 -3.88
N GLU A 123 -5.50 15.25 -3.87
CA GLU A 123 -6.47 15.76 -2.91
C GLU A 123 -5.91 15.35 -1.54
N GLU A 124 -5.33 16.31 -0.81
CA GLU A 124 -4.71 16.03 0.49
C GLU A 124 -5.78 15.43 1.38
N VAL A 125 -5.69 14.12 1.62
CA VAL A 125 -6.65 13.41 2.43
C VAL A 125 -6.52 13.96 3.84
N SER A 126 -7.47 14.81 4.23
CA SER A 126 -7.47 15.46 5.54
C SER A 126 -7.31 14.42 6.65
N PHE A 127 -6.39 14.66 7.59
CA PHE A 127 -6.20 13.82 8.77
C PHE A 127 -7.50 13.59 9.57
N LYS A 128 -8.43 14.56 9.54
CA LYS A 128 -9.77 14.41 10.15
C LYS A 128 -10.63 13.36 9.43
N ARG A 129 -10.51 13.25 8.11
CA ARG A 129 -11.22 12.24 7.30
C ARG A 129 -10.64 10.85 7.55
N LEU A 130 -9.31 10.74 7.69
CA LEU A 130 -8.64 9.51 8.10
C LEU A 130 -9.09 9.05 9.50
N ALA A 131 -9.10 9.97 10.48
CA ALA A 131 -9.58 9.69 11.83
C ALA A 131 -11.08 9.34 11.88
N TYR A 132 -11.88 9.90 10.96
CA TYR A 132 -13.31 9.58 10.83
C TYR A 132 -13.53 8.17 10.28
N LEU A 133 -12.70 7.73 9.33
CA LEU A 133 -12.77 6.37 8.78
C LEU A 133 -12.32 5.34 9.81
N ASN A 134 -11.39 5.72 10.71
CA ASN A 134 -10.87 4.83 11.75
C ASN A 134 -11.58 4.96 13.12
N LYS A 135 -12.80 5.52 13.14
CA LYS A 135 -13.65 5.67 14.33
C LYS A 135 -13.79 4.40 15.18
N PRO A 136 -14.04 3.20 14.62
CA PRO A 136 -14.18 2.00 15.44
C PRO A 136 -12.88 1.54 16.10
N GLU A 137 -11.72 1.97 15.60
CA GLU A 137 -10.40 1.58 16.14
C GLU A 137 -9.78 2.64 17.05
N LEU A 138 -10.35 3.85 17.05
CA LEU A 138 -9.92 4.98 17.88
C LEU A 138 -9.77 4.63 19.38
N PRO A 139 -10.65 3.81 20.00
CA PRO A 139 -10.46 3.34 21.38
C PRO A 139 -9.23 2.43 21.53
N VAL A 140 -8.99 1.53 20.58
CA VAL A 140 -7.85 0.60 20.57
C VAL A 140 -6.55 1.38 20.36
N LEU A 141 -6.57 2.37 19.46
CA LEU A 141 -5.45 3.27 19.21
C LEU A 141 -5.14 4.14 20.44
N PHE A 142 -6.17 4.63 21.12
CA PHE A 142 -6.01 5.38 22.37
C PHE A 142 -5.37 4.52 23.46
N LEU A 143 -5.89 3.31 23.67
CA LEU A 143 -5.31 2.33 24.61
C LEU A 143 -3.86 1.98 24.25
N GLY A 144 -3.56 1.77 22.96
CA GLY A 144 -2.21 1.52 22.46
C GLY A 144 -1.27 2.71 22.71
N THR A 145 -1.79 3.93 22.57
CA THR A 145 -1.04 5.17 22.86
C THR A 145 -0.76 5.31 24.35
N VAL A 146 -1.73 5.01 25.23
CA VAL A 146 -1.52 4.99 26.68
C VAL A 146 -0.44 3.95 27.05
N ALA A 147 -0.51 2.75 26.50
CA ALA A 147 0.52 1.72 26.70
C ALA A 147 1.92 2.17 26.20
N ALA A 148 1.97 2.88 25.06
CA ALA A 148 3.22 3.44 24.53
C ALA A 148 3.79 4.56 25.40
N VAL A 149 2.94 5.40 26.00
CA VAL A 149 3.38 6.43 26.97
C VAL A 149 3.97 5.76 28.21
N ILE A 150 3.30 4.73 28.76
CA ILE A 150 3.82 3.95 29.89
C ILE A 150 5.19 3.38 29.54
N HIS A 151 5.33 2.76 28.36
CA HIS A 151 6.60 2.24 27.89
C HIS A 151 7.67 3.33 27.72
N GLY A 152 7.31 4.51 27.18
CA GLY A 152 8.24 5.64 27.03
C GLY A 152 8.82 6.15 28.35
N VAL A 153 8.04 6.09 29.44
CA VAL A 153 8.46 6.52 30.79
C VAL A 153 9.41 5.49 31.46
N ILE A 154 9.43 4.24 31.00
CA ILE A 154 10.30 3.19 31.57
C ILE A 154 11.78 3.55 31.44
N PHE A 155 12.22 4.13 30.32
CA PHE A 155 13.64 4.46 30.11
C PHE A 155 14.16 5.55 31.06
N PRO A 156 13.48 6.71 31.23
CA PRO A 156 13.85 7.69 32.25
C PRO A 156 13.86 7.12 33.67
N VAL A 157 12.82 6.35 34.05
CA VAL A 157 12.73 5.74 35.38
C VAL A 157 13.87 4.74 35.61
N PHE A 158 14.16 3.91 34.62
CA PHE A 158 15.31 2.98 34.65
C PHE A 158 16.63 3.72 34.87
N GLY A 159 16.86 4.85 34.17
CA GLY A 159 18.05 5.68 34.35
C GLY A 159 18.17 6.26 35.77
N LEU A 160 17.06 6.72 36.34
CA LEU A 160 17.03 7.23 37.72
C LEU A 160 17.28 6.11 38.75
N LEU A 161 16.63 4.96 38.60
CA LEU A 161 16.84 3.80 39.47
C LEU A 161 18.29 3.34 39.41
N LEU A 162 18.91 3.36 38.23
CA LEU A 162 20.29 2.93 38.07
C LEU A 162 21.27 3.90 38.71
N SER A 163 21.07 5.20 38.51
CA SER A 163 21.89 6.23 39.16
C SER A 163 21.87 6.05 40.69
N LYS A 164 20.68 5.78 41.26
CA LYS A 164 20.53 5.52 42.70
C LYS A 164 21.17 4.19 43.13
N ALA A 165 21.05 3.14 42.31
CA ALA A 165 21.71 1.87 42.58
C ALA A 165 23.25 1.99 42.57
N ILE A 166 23.83 2.80 41.68
CA ILE A 166 25.27 3.08 41.64
C ILE A 166 25.70 3.85 42.90
N ASN A 167 24.94 4.86 43.32
CA ASN A 167 25.27 5.67 44.51
C ASN A 167 25.32 4.85 45.80
N MET A 168 24.51 3.81 45.92
CA MET A 168 24.50 2.89 47.07
C MET A 168 25.87 2.22 47.31
N PHE A 169 26.67 1.98 46.27
CA PHE A 169 28.02 1.40 46.42
C PHE A 169 29.01 2.36 47.10
N TYR A 170 28.66 3.64 47.26
CA TYR A 170 29.47 4.66 47.91
C TYR A 170 28.98 5.02 49.33
N GLU A 171 27.90 4.41 49.82
CA GLU A 171 27.36 4.61 51.17
C GLU A 171 28.02 3.71 52.23
N PRO A 172 28.00 4.09 53.52
CA PRO A 172 28.66 3.32 54.58
C PRO A 172 27.99 1.94 54.83
N PRO A 173 28.74 0.90 55.24
CA PRO A 173 28.30 -0.51 55.22
C PRO A 173 27.02 -0.87 55.99
N LYS A 174 26.58 -0.04 56.94
CA LYS A 174 25.37 -0.27 57.74
C LYS A 174 24.08 0.15 57.03
N GLU A 175 24.13 1.10 56.09
CA GLU A 175 22.96 1.62 55.36
C GLU A 175 22.65 0.82 54.08
N ILE A 176 23.69 0.26 53.44
CA ILE A 176 23.60 -0.52 52.18
C ILE A 176 22.52 -1.61 52.23
N ARG A 177 22.44 -2.40 53.31
CA ARG A 177 21.55 -3.58 53.38
C ARG A 177 20.05 -3.25 53.34
N LYS A 178 19.63 -2.10 53.89
CA LYS A 178 18.22 -1.68 53.90
C LYS A 178 17.86 -1.09 52.55
N ASP A 179 18.76 -0.32 51.97
CA ASP A 179 18.55 0.38 50.71
C ASP A 179 18.61 -0.58 49.51
N SER A 180 19.52 -1.56 49.51
CA SER A 180 19.58 -2.58 48.44
C SER A 180 18.25 -3.31 48.23
N LYS A 181 17.54 -3.65 49.32
CA LYS A 181 16.25 -4.35 49.24
C LYS A 181 15.17 -3.48 48.62
N PHE A 182 15.11 -2.21 49.01
CA PHE A 182 14.14 -1.26 48.47
C PHE A 182 14.34 -1.04 46.97
N TRP A 183 15.57 -0.78 46.53
CA TRP A 183 15.89 -0.57 45.12
C TRP A 183 15.68 -1.85 44.28
N ALA A 184 16.02 -3.02 44.79
CA ALA A 184 15.78 -4.30 44.11
C ALA A 184 14.27 -4.56 43.88
N VAL A 185 13.42 -4.23 44.85
CA VAL A 185 11.96 -4.36 44.71
C VAL A 185 11.41 -3.38 43.67
N LEU A 186 11.93 -2.14 43.60
CA LEU A 186 11.56 -1.18 42.55
C LEU A 186 11.95 -1.68 41.15
N TYR A 187 13.15 -2.25 41.00
CA TYR A 187 13.58 -2.87 39.74
C TYR A 187 12.70 -4.05 39.33
N LEU A 188 12.32 -4.89 40.30
CA LEU A 188 11.41 -6.01 40.06
C LEU A 188 10.03 -5.51 39.61
N GLY A 189 9.49 -4.49 40.27
CA GLY A 189 8.23 -3.85 39.89
C GLY A 189 8.27 -3.26 38.47
N LEU A 190 9.36 -2.57 38.12
CA LEU A 190 9.57 -2.05 36.76
C LEU A 190 9.62 -3.19 35.73
N GLY A 191 10.22 -4.34 36.07
CA GLY A 191 10.22 -5.54 35.24
C GLY A 191 8.81 -6.06 34.95
N PHE A 192 7.96 -6.17 35.98
CA PHE A 192 6.56 -6.58 35.81
C PHE A 192 5.75 -5.60 34.96
N VAL A 193 5.92 -4.30 35.17
CA VAL A 193 5.27 -3.26 34.35
C VAL A 193 5.69 -3.39 32.88
N THR A 194 6.99 -3.58 32.63
CA THR A 194 7.51 -3.75 31.26
C THR A 194 6.97 -5.02 30.61
N PHE A 195 6.94 -6.13 31.36
CA PHE A 195 6.42 -7.42 30.89
C PHE A 195 4.94 -7.35 30.49
N ALA A 196 4.13 -6.54 31.17
CA ALA A 196 2.72 -6.33 30.81
C ALA A 196 2.54 -5.30 29.70
N ALA A 197 3.22 -4.15 29.77
CA ALA A 197 2.99 -3.00 28.89
C ALA A 197 3.45 -3.25 27.44
N LEU A 198 4.59 -3.92 27.23
CA LEU A 198 5.14 -4.18 25.90
C LEU A 198 4.24 -5.06 25.02
N PRO A 199 3.87 -6.29 25.43
CA PRO A 199 2.99 -7.12 24.60
C PRO A 199 1.63 -6.47 24.40
N LEU A 200 1.11 -5.76 25.41
CA LEU A 200 -0.15 -5.02 25.29
C LEU A 200 -0.05 -3.91 24.24
N GLN A 201 1.01 -3.10 24.26
CA GLN A 201 1.25 -2.06 23.26
C GLN A 201 1.32 -2.67 21.84
N TYR A 202 2.13 -3.70 21.64
CA TYR A 202 2.30 -4.33 20.33
C TYR A 202 1.01 -4.98 19.83
N TYR A 203 0.26 -5.64 20.72
CA TYR A 203 -1.01 -6.27 20.39
C TYR A 203 -2.06 -5.25 19.96
N LEU A 204 -2.21 -4.16 20.71
CA LEU A 204 -3.22 -3.12 20.41
C LEU A 204 -2.94 -2.43 19.07
N PHE A 205 -1.68 -2.04 18.81
CA PHE A 205 -1.32 -1.48 17.50
C PHE A 205 -1.38 -2.51 16.37
N GLY A 206 -1.08 -3.77 16.64
CA GLY A 206 -1.22 -4.86 15.68
C GLY A 206 -2.66 -5.09 15.23
N ILE A 207 -3.62 -5.03 16.16
CA ILE A 207 -5.06 -5.14 15.84
C ILE A 207 -5.53 -3.96 14.99
N ALA A 208 -5.16 -2.73 15.35
CA ALA A 208 -5.54 -1.55 14.59
C ALA A 208 -4.99 -1.64 13.15
N GLY A 209 -3.68 -1.89 12.99
CA GLY A 209 -3.10 -2.00 11.64
C GLY A 209 -3.64 -3.16 10.80
N GLY A 210 -3.98 -4.30 11.43
CA GLY A 210 -4.49 -5.48 10.74
C GLY A 210 -5.92 -5.33 10.20
N LYS A 211 -6.79 -4.68 10.96
CA LYS A 211 -8.20 -4.48 10.58
C LYS A 211 -8.37 -3.49 9.44
N ASP A 212 -7.66 -2.36 9.47
CA ASP A 212 -7.65 -1.38 8.37
C ASP A 212 -7.26 -2.02 7.03
N SER A 213 -6.19 -2.83 7.05
CA SER A 213 -5.70 -3.53 5.86
C SER A 213 -6.74 -4.51 5.32
N ALA A 214 -7.35 -5.32 6.19
CA ALA A 214 -8.40 -6.26 5.81
C ALA A 214 -9.62 -5.53 5.22
N ALA A 215 -10.06 -4.43 5.84
CA ALA A 215 -11.20 -3.65 5.37
C ALA A 215 -11.00 -3.13 3.93
N SER A 216 -9.80 -2.65 3.59
CA SER A 216 -9.49 -2.21 2.23
C SER A 216 -9.55 -3.34 1.20
N ILE A 217 -9.07 -4.54 1.55
CA ILE A 217 -9.12 -5.73 0.68
C ILE A 217 -10.57 -6.15 0.47
N PHE A 218 -11.35 -6.27 1.54
CA PHE A 218 -12.77 -6.63 1.45
C PHE A 218 -13.58 -5.59 0.69
N ALA A 219 -13.28 -4.29 0.82
CA ALA A 219 -13.94 -3.24 0.04
C ALA A 219 -13.74 -3.40 -1.49
N ILE A 220 -12.59 -3.93 -1.92
CA ILE A 220 -12.33 -4.25 -3.33
C ILE A 220 -13.07 -5.52 -3.75
N LEU A 221 -13.04 -6.57 -2.91
CA LEU A 221 -13.70 -7.86 -3.20
C LEU A 221 -15.22 -7.74 -3.25
N ASP A 222 -15.82 -6.97 -2.36
CA ASP A 222 -17.27 -6.78 -2.26
C ASP A 222 -17.80 -5.74 -3.26
N ARG A 223 -16.91 -5.07 -4.00
CA ARG A 223 -17.30 -4.07 -5.01
C ARG A 223 -18.05 -4.75 -6.16
N LYS A 224 -19.35 -4.50 -6.25
CA LYS A 224 -20.16 -4.92 -7.40
C LYS A 224 -20.00 -3.96 -8.58
N PRO A 225 -19.45 -4.39 -9.73
CA PRO A 225 -19.37 -3.55 -10.92
C PRO A 225 -20.76 -3.35 -11.54
N LYS A 226 -20.99 -2.19 -12.17
CA LYS A 226 -22.24 -1.93 -12.92
C LYS A 226 -22.35 -2.83 -14.15
N ILE A 227 -21.22 -2.99 -14.85
CA ILE A 227 -21.08 -3.86 -16.02
C ILE A 227 -20.25 -5.06 -15.57
N ASP A 228 -20.93 -6.17 -15.31
CA ASP A 228 -20.34 -7.38 -14.74
C ASP A 228 -20.04 -8.41 -15.83
N SER A 229 -18.75 -8.63 -16.12
CA SER A 229 -18.32 -9.63 -17.09
C SER A 229 -18.40 -11.07 -16.58
N SER A 230 -18.59 -11.28 -15.28
CA SER A 230 -18.66 -12.63 -14.70
C SER A 230 -20.04 -13.26 -14.80
N ARG A 231 -21.09 -12.45 -15.02
CA ARG A 231 -22.46 -12.94 -15.14
C ARG A 231 -22.67 -13.71 -16.44
N ASP A 232 -23.33 -14.85 -16.31
CA ASP A 232 -23.86 -15.64 -17.42
C ASP A 232 -25.33 -15.30 -17.72
N GLU A 233 -25.67 -14.02 -17.59
CA GLU A 233 -27.01 -13.51 -17.84
C GLU A 233 -27.01 -12.71 -19.14
N GLY A 234 -28.10 -12.80 -19.89
CA GLY A 234 -28.30 -12.05 -21.12
C GLY A 234 -28.59 -12.94 -22.33
N LEU A 235 -28.98 -12.28 -23.41
CA LEU A 235 -29.26 -12.91 -24.69
C LEU A 235 -27.95 -13.28 -25.41
N THR A 236 -28.03 -14.24 -26.30
CA THR A 236 -27.05 -14.50 -27.35
C THR A 236 -27.81 -14.66 -28.67
N LEU A 237 -27.21 -14.24 -29.78
CA LEU A 237 -27.80 -14.48 -31.10
C LEU A 237 -27.18 -15.74 -31.70
N PRO A 238 -27.99 -16.61 -32.33
CA PRO A 238 -27.46 -17.77 -33.06
C PRO A 238 -26.66 -17.35 -34.30
N HIS A 239 -26.95 -16.18 -34.87
CA HIS A 239 -26.25 -15.63 -36.02
C HIS A 239 -26.15 -14.11 -35.88
N VAL A 240 -24.95 -13.56 -36.08
CA VAL A 240 -24.67 -12.12 -36.04
C VAL A 240 -24.41 -11.62 -37.45
N LYS A 241 -25.21 -10.66 -37.93
CA LYS A 241 -24.97 -9.96 -39.20
C LYS A 241 -23.96 -8.82 -38.99
N GLY A 242 -24.00 -8.16 -37.84
CA GLY A 242 -23.06 -7.08 -37.49
C GLY A 242 -23.52 -5.68 -37.91
N ASN A 243 -24.83 -5.44 -37.96
CA ASN A 243 -25.37 -4.09 -38.10
C ASN A 243 -25.33 -3.37 -36.74
N ILE A 244 -24.69 -2.22 -36.66
CA ILE A 244 -24.61 -1.42 -35.42
C ILE A 244 -25.36 -0.12 -35.61
N GLU A 245 -26.27 0.17 -34.68
CA GLU A 245 -27.05 1.41 -34.68
C GLU A 245 -26.88 2.10 -33.33
N ILE A 246 -26.48 3.36 -33.37
CA ILE A 246 -26.41 4.23 -32.19
C ILE A 246 -27.57 5.21 -32.35
N GLU A 247 -28.43 5.32 -31.33
CA GLU A 247 -29.62 6.17 -31.38
C GLU A 247 -29.64 7.16 -30.22
N HIS A 248 -29.55 8.44 -30.57
CA HIS A 248 -29.70 9.58 -29.66
C HIS A 248 -28.83 9.52 -28.41
N VAL A 249 -27.59 9.05 -28.58
CA VAL A 249 -26.70 8.78 -27.45
C VAL A 249 -26.11 10.07 -26.88
N SER A 250 -26.37 10.29 -25.59
CA SER A 250 -25.62 11.22 -24.75
C SER A 250 -24.68 10.47 -23.83
N PHE A 251 -23.44 10.96 -23.70
CA PHE A 251 -22.46 10.34 -22.83
C PHE A 251 -21.45 11.31 -22.22
N LYS A 252 -21.09 11.02 -20.97
CA LYS A 252 -20.03 11.64 -20.18
C LYS A 252 -19.18 10.56 -19.50
N TYR A 253 -17.87 10.80 -19.42
CA TYR A 253 -17.01 9.91 -18.62
C TYR A 253 -17.24 10.13 -17.12
N PRO A 254 -17.39 9.07 -16.30
CA PRO A 254 -17.60 9.20 -14.85
C PRO A 254 -16.50 9.99 -14.11
N MET A 255 -15.26 9.91 -14.60
CA MET A 255 -14.11 10.65 -14.05
C MET A 255 -14.16 12.16 -14.34
N ARG A 256 -14.97 12.59 -15.31
CA ARG A 256 -15.14 14.00 -15.73
C ARG A 256 -16.63 14.31 -15.96
N PRO A 257 -17.48 14.30 -14.92
CA PRO A 257 -18.94 14.39 -15.06
C PRO A 257 -19.44 15.75 -15.59
N HIS A 258 -18.58 16.76 -15.63
CA HIS A 258 -18.91 18.09 -16.15
C HIS A 258 -18.64 18.24 -17.66
N VAL A 259 -17.96 17.28 -18.28
CA VAL A 259 -17.59 17.35 -19.69
C VAL A 259 -18.49 16.41 -20.49
N GLN A 260 -19.32 16.99 -21.36
CA GLN A 260 -20.15 16.24 -22.29
C GLN A 260 -19.33 15.84 -23.52
N ILE A 261 -19.26 14.54 -23.81
CA ILE A 261 -18.60 14.03 -25.03
C ILE A 261 -19.60 14.00 -26.18
N PHE A 262 -20.75 13.35 -25.98
CA PHE A 262 -21.82 13.28 -26.98
C PHE A 262 -23.11 13.83 -26.41
N ARG A 263 -23.86 14.60 -27.21
CA ARG A 263 -25.19 15.14 -26.82
C ARG A 263 -26.34 14.44 -27.53
N ASP A 264 -26.12 13.99 -28.75
CA ASP A 264 -27.15 13.37 -29.58
C ASP A 264 -26.49 12.63 -30.75
N LEU A 265 -25.73 11.59 -30.43
CA LEU A 265 -24.98 10.82 -31.43
C LEU A 265 -25.89 9.74 -32.01
N SER A 266 -26.14 9.77 -33.33
CA SER A 266 -27.01 8.80 -34.03
C SER A 266 -26.44 8.16 -35.32
N PRO A 267 -25.18 7.71 -35.39
CA PRO A 267 -24.63 7.02 -36.56
C PRO A 267 -25.10 5.56 -36.66
N SER A 268 -25.17 5.07 -37.89
CA SER A 268 -25.40 3.65 -38.22
C SER A 268 -24.22 3.09 -39.01
N ILE A 269 -23.80 1.88 -38.68
CA ILE A 269 -22.71 1.13 -39.31
C ILE A 269 -23.34 -0.13 -39.91
N PRO A 270 -23.57 -0.16 -41.23
CA PRO A 270 -24.16 -1.32 -41.90
C PRO A 270 -23.23 -2.54 -41.85
N SER A 271 -23.84 -3.72 -41.73
CA SER A 271 -23.14 -5.00 -41.82
C SER A 271 -22.26 -5.10 -43.08
N GLY A 272 -21.04 -5.61 -42.91
CA GLY A 272 -20.09 -5.84 -44.00
C GLY A 272 -19.46 -4.57 -44.59
N LYS A 273 -19.69 -3.39 -44.01
CA LYS A 273 -19.09 -2.13 -44.43
C LYS A 273 -18.04 -1.67 -43.44
N THR A 274 -16.93 -1.16 -43.98
CA THR A 274 -15.91 -0.46 -43.19
C THR A 274 -16.29 1.00 -43.06
N VAL A 275 -16.44 1.48 -41.83
CA VAL A 275 -16.72 2.88 -41.52
C VAL A 275 -15.49 3.50 -40.84
N ALA A 276 -15.06 4.66 -41.33
CA ALA A 276 -13.97 5.43 -40.73
C ALA A 276 -14.55 6.54 -39.85
N LEU A 277 -14.14 6.58 -38.58
CA LEU A 277 -14.44 7.68 -37.67
C LEU A 277 -13.34 8.75 -37.77
N VAL A 278 -13.67 9.89 -38.37
CA VAL A 278 -12.73 11.01 -38.55
C VAL A 278 -13.14 12.21 -37.72
N GLY A 279 -12.15 12.97 -37.24
CA GLY A 279 -12.38 14.19 -36.46
C GLY A 279 -11.13 14.61 -35.69
N GLU A 280 -11.17 15.81 -35.11
CA GLU A 280 -10.07 16.39 -34.32
C GLU A 280 -9.74 15.57 -33.07
N SER A 281 -8.54 15.74 -32.51
CA SER A 281 -8.18 15.09 -31.25
C SER A 281 -9.19 15.46 -30.14
N GLY A 282 -9.62 14.47 -29.36
CA GLY A 282 -10.64 14.67 -28.32
C GLY A 282 -12.10 14.70 -28.80
N SER A 283 -12.39 14.54 -30.09
CA SER A 283 -13.75 14.52 -30.64
C SER A 283 -14.63 13.32 -30.23
N GLY A 284 -14.10 12.39 -29.44
CA GLY A 284 -14.85 11.21 -28.95
C GLY A 284 -14.73 9.95 -29.82
N LYS A 285 -13.85 9.90 -30.84
CA LYS A 285 -13.68 8.70 -31.71
C LYS A 285 -13.51 7.40 -30.91
N SER A 286 -12.57 7.36 -29.96
CA SER A 286 -12.35 6.20 -29.09
C SER A 286 -13.50 5.97 -28.09
N THR A 287 -14.30 6.99 -27.81
CA THR A 287 -15.49 6.88 -26.97
C THR A 287 -16.61 6.10 -27.67
N VAL A 288 -16.79 6.27 -28.99
CA VAL A 288 -17.73 5.45 -29.77
C VAL A 288 -17.42 3.97 -29.61
N ILE A 289 -16.14 3.61 -29.69
CA ILE A 289 -15.66 2.24 -29.53
C ILE A 289 -15.95 1.73 -28.11
N SER A 290 -15.63 2.55 -27.12
CA SER A 290 -15.89 2.21 -25.71
C SER A 290 -17.37 1.95 -25.41
N LEU A 291 -18.29 2.60 -26.15
CA LEU A 291 -19.73 2.38 -26.03
C LEU A 291 -20.17 1.10 -26.76
N ILE A 292 -19.66 0.84 -27.97
CA ILE A 292 -19.96 -0.38 -28.74
C ILE A 292 -19.47 -1.63 -27.99
N GLU A 293 -18.27 -1.59 -27.42
CA GLU A 293 -17.71 -2.70 -26.60
C GLU A 293 -18.29 -2.76 -25.18
N ARG A 294 -19.18 -1.82 -24.86
CA ARG A 294 -19.83 -1.69 -23.56
C ARG A 294 -18.83 -1.68 -22.41
N PHE A 295 -17.78 -0.86 -22.52
CA PHE A 295 -16.95 -0.47 -21.38
C PHE A 295 -17.66 0.58 -20.52
N TYR A 296 -18.55 1.36 -21.14
CA TYR A 296 -19.44 2.29 -20.49
C TYR A 296 -20.84 2.12 -21.07
N ASP A 297 -21.86 2.30 -20.22
CA ASP A 297 -23.23 2.49 -20.69
C ASP A 297 -23.46 4.00 -20.94
N PRO A 298 -24.22 4.38 -21.97
CA PRO A 298 -24.57 5.78 -22.23
C PRO A 298 -25.45 6.37 -21.10
N ASP A 299 -25.44 7.70 -20.96
CA ASP A 299 -26.32 8.39 -19.99
C ASP A 299 -27.78 8.42 -20.49
N SER A 300 -27.96 8.56 -21.80
CA SER A 300 -29.24 8.44 -22.50
C SER A 300 -29.04 7.93 -23.92
N GLY A 301 -30.12 7.45 -24.54
CA GLY A 301 -30.06 6.80 -25.86
C GLY A 301 -29.63 5.35 -25.75
N HIS A 302 -29.55 4.67 -26.89
CA HIS A 302 -29.30 3.23 -26.95
C HIS A 302 -28.30 2.88 -28.05
N VAL A 303 -27.60 1.77 -27.86
CA VAL A 303 -26.74 1.17 -28.87
C VAL A 303 -27.28 -0.22 -29.16
N TYR A 304 -27.42 -0.54 -30.44
CA TYR A 304 -28.00 -1.78 -30.94
C TYR A 304 -26.98 -2.55 -31.77
N LEU A 305 -27.04 -3.87 -31.66
CA LEU A 305 -26.40 -4.83 -32.56
C LEU A 305 -27.51 -5.70 -33.15
N ASP A 306 -27.66 -5.68 -34.48
CA ASP A 306 -28.72 -6.37 -35.21
C ASP A 306 -30.13 -6.10 -34.65
N SER A 307 -30.41 -4.82 -34.40
CA SER A 307 -31.68 -4.31 -33.84
C SER A 307 -31.98 -4.73 -32.40
N VAL A 308 -31.04 -5.40 -31.71
CA VAL A 308 -31.15 -5.74 -30.30
C VAL A 308 -30.18 -4.88 -29.50
N GLU A 309 -30.69 -4.28 -28.43
CA GLU A 309 -29.89 -3.39 -27.58
C GLU A 309 -28.72 -4.14 -26.92
N ILE A 310 -27.50 -3.58 -27.01
CA ILE A 310 -26.28 -4.24 -26.51
C ILE A 310 -26.30 -4.48 -25.01
N SER A 311 -27.13 -3.74 -24.27
CA SER A 311 -27.28 -3.87 -22.83
C SER A 311 -27.90 -5.22 -22.42
N LYS A 312 -28.64 -5.86 -23.34
CA LYS A 312 -29.37 -7.12 -23.12
C LYS A 312 -28.53 -8.37 -23.41
N PHE A 313 -27.39 -8.23 -24.08
CA PHE A 313 -26.51 -9.36 -24.39
C PHE A 313 -25.65 -9.78 -23.20
N LYS A 314 -25.31 -11.07 -23.18
CA LYS A 314 -24.23 -11.59 -22.33
C LYS A 314 -22.92 -10.90 -22.71
N LEU A 315 -22.28 -10.21 -21.76
CA LEU A 315 -21.14 -9.32 -22.04
C LEU A 315 -19.94 -10.05 -22.65
N ASN A 316 -19.59 -11.23 -22.14
CA ASN A 316 -18.49 -12.03 -22.68
C ASN A 316 -18.77 -12.49 -24.11
N TRP A 317 -20.01 -12.86 -24.40
CA TRP A 317 -20.41 -13.25 -25.75
C TRP A 317 -20.36 -12.07 -26.71
N LEU A 318 -20.89 -10.90 -26.32
CA LEU A 318 -20.84 -9.67 -27.12
C LEU A 318 -19.39 -9.32 -27.53
N ARG A 319 -18.47 -9.32 -26.56
CA ARG A 319 -17.06 -8.99 -26.80
C ARG A 319 -16.32 -10.07 -27.60
N GLN A 320 -16.78 -11.32 -27.58
CA GLN A 320 -16.24 -12.38 -28.45
C GLN A 320 -16.60 -12.17 -29.93
N GLN A 321 -17.69 -11.45 -30.23
CA GLN A 321 -18.07 -11.13 -31.61
C GLN A 321 -17.26 -9.95 -32.18
N MET A 322 -16.48 -9.25 -31.35
CA MET A 322 -15.76 -8.03 -31.71
C MET A 322 -14.25 -8.25 -31.64
N GLY A 323 -13.55 -7.86 -32.71
CA GLY A 323 -12.10 -7.73 -32.70
C GLY A 323 -11.70 -6.29 -32.43
N LEU A 324 -11.07 -6.03 -31.28
CA LEU A 324 -10.47 -4.72 -30.99
C LEU A 324 -9.00 -4.74 -31.36
N ILE A 325 -8.61 -3.84 -32.25
CA ILE A 325 -7.22 -3.54 -32.55
C ILE A 325 -6.92 -2.18 -31.92
N THR A 326 -6.12 -2.21 -30.85
CA THR A 326 -5.62 -0.99 -30.22
C THR A 326 -4.27 -0.64 -30.83
N ASP A 327 -4.18 0.46 -31.58
CA ASP A 327 -2.87 1.05 -31.86
C ASP A 327 -2.34 1.66 -30.57
N GLY A 328 -1.08 1.35 -30.25
CA GLY A 328 -0.33 2.13 -29.29
C GLY A 328 -0.21 3.55 -29.82
N ALA A 329 -0.98 4.48 -29.21
CA ALA A 329 -0.97 5.93 -29.42
C ALA A 329 -1.76 6.49 -30.63
N TYR A 330 -3.10 6.57 -30.53
CA TYR A 330 -3.95 7.55 -31.27
C TYR A 330 -4.46 7.19 -32.68
N ALA A 331 -4.80 5.94 -32.96
CA ALA A 331 -5.77 5.63 -34.02
C ALA A 331 -6.46 4.30 -33.71
N SER A 332 -7.62 4.34 -33.05
CA SER A 332 -8.40 3.13 -32.86
C SER A 332 -9.09 2.78 -34.18
N LEU A 333 -8.39 2.05 -35.06
CA LEU A 333 -8.99 1.52 -36.28
C LEU A 333 -9.82 0.30 -35.89
N VAL A 334 -11.13 0.50 -35.72
CA VAL A 334 -12.05 -0.62 -35.55
C VAL A 334 -12.27 -1.27 -36.90
N ALA A 335 -11.45 -2.28 -37.19
CA ALA A 335 -11.89 -3.34 -38.09
C ALA A 335 -12.92 -4.17 -37.32
N LEU A 336 -14.20 -3.76 -37.37
CA LEU A 336 -15.33 -4.59 -36.97
C LEU A 336 -15.45 -5.73 -37.98
N HIS A 337 -14.49 -6.64 -37.95
CA HIS A 337 -14.60 -7.91 -38.65
C HIS A 337 -15.40 -8.83 -37.74
N MET A 338 -16.73 -8.69 -37.81
CA MET A 338 -17.62 -9.66 -37.18
C MET A 338 -17.54 -10.95 -38.00
N SER A 339 -16.85 -11.94 -37.44
CA SER A 339 -16.72 -13.25 -38.07
C SER A 339 -18.09 -13.93 -38.01
N ALA A 340 -18.75 -14.07 -39.16
CA ALA A 340 -19.89 -14.94 -39.30
C ALA A 340 -19.37 -16.39 -39.31
N THR A 341 -19.49 -17.09 -38.19
CA THR A 341 -19.37 -18.56 -38.12
C THR A 341 -20.72 -19.18 -37.87
#